data_AF-V4BXU7-F1
#
_entry.id   AF-V4BXU7-F1
#
_cell.length_a   1.000
_cell.length_b   1.000
_cell.length_c   1.000
_cell.angle_alpha   90.00
_cell.angle_beta   90.00
_cell.angle_gamma   90.00
#
_symmetry.space_group_name_H-M   'P 1'
#
loop_
_entity.id
_entity.type
_entity.pdbx_description
1 polymer ?
#
loop_
_entity_poly.entity_id
_entity_poly.type
_entity_poly.pdbx_seq_one_letter_code
_entity_poly.pdbx_strand_id
1 'polypeptide(L)'
;MVWDDELAAASTTHARNCDYRYSSAHDYGENIAVQGSLRPLDVNTVGAQHIRHWVDYEKQFNDGTWSCCSERGYSCCEYAQVVSKSTTSVGCGYAQCGVMPNLLVLVCRYKPSGKIRGESPYV
;
A
#
# COMPACT_ATOMS: atom_id res chain seq x y z
N MET A 1 1.85 -5.56 14.19
CA MET A 1 2.37 -4.45 13.37
C MET A 1 2.45 -3.18 14.22
N VAL A 2 3.55 -2.44 14.16
CA VAL A 2 3.77 -1.15 14.82
C VAL A 2 4.10 -0.07 13.79
N TRP A 3 3.89 1.20 14.15
CA TRP A 3 4.30 2.31 13.30
C TRP A 3 5.83 2.48 13.32
N ASP A 4 6.41 2.80 12.16
CA ASP A 4 7.83 3.04 11.96
C ASP A 4 8.05 4.38 11.24
N ASP A 5 8.70 5.32 11.94
CA ASP A 5 8.90 6.68 11.45
C ASP A 5 9.89 6.76 10.28
N GLU A 6 10.87 5.86 10.21
CA GLU A 6 11.83 5.82 9.09
C GLU A 6 11.12 5.35 7.82
N LEU A 7 10.31 4.30 7.92
CA LEU A 7 9.46 3.84 6.82
C LEU A 7 8.48 4.94 6.38
N ALA A 8 7.88 5.67 7.32
CA ALA A 8 6.94 6.75 7.02
C ALA A 8 7.61 7.93 6.31
N ALA A 9 8.82 8.32 6.76
CA ALA A 9 9.61 9.37 6.13
C ALA A 9 10.03 8.97 4.70
N ALA A 10 10.44 7.72 4.51
CA ALA A 10 10.80 7.19 3.20
C ALA A 10 9.59 7.11 2.25
N SER A 11 8.44 6.63 2.74
CA SER A 11 7.17 6.61 2.00
C SER A 11 6.72 8.01 1.60
N THR A 12 6.86 9.00 2.49
CA THR A 12 6.54 10.40 2.20
C THR A 12 7.46 10.96 1.11
N THR A 13 8.75 10.66 1.18
CA THR A 13 9.71 11.06 0.14
C THR A 13 9.34 10.49 -1.21
N HIS A 14 8.96 9.21 -1.28
CA HIS A 14 8.48 8.59 -2.52
C HIS A 14 7.21 9.26 -3.05
N ALA A 15 6.20 9.44 -2.19
CA ALA A 15 4.95 10.07 -2.58
C ALA A 15 5.17 11.49 -3.15
N ARG A 16 6.08 12.28 -2.55
CA ARG A 16 6.41 13.65 -2.99
C ARG A 16 7.04 13.73 -4.38
N ASN A 17 7.65 12.65 -4.85
CA ASN A 17 8.12 12.58 -6.24
C ASN A 17 6.97 12.40 -7.24
N CYS A 18 5.73 12.21 -6.75
CA CYS A 18 4.55 11.96 -7.57
C CYS A 18 4.70 10.73 -8.47
N ASP A 19 5.54 9.78 -8.03
CA ASP A 19 5.77 8.51 -8.69
C ASP A 19 4.86 7.45 -8.08
N TYR A 20 3.92 6.94 -8.88
CA TYR A 20 2.99 5.89 -8.50
C TYR A 20 3.43 4.51 -8.94
N ARG A 21 4.68 4.37 -9.39
CA ARG A 21 5.31 3.06 -9.63
C ARG A 21 5.84 2.53 -8.31
N TYR A 22 5.72 1.21 -8.15
CA TYR A 22 6.40 0.50 -7.08
C TYR A 22 7.91 0.71 -7.19
N SER A 23 8.55 0.91 -6.05
CA SER A 23 10.00 1.00 -5.96
C SER A 23 10.66 -0.34 -6.33
N SER A 24 11.88 -0.27 -6.87
CA SER A 24 12.68 -1.46 -7.20
C SER A 24 13.38 -2.08 -5.98
N ALA A 25 13.13 -1.54 -4.78
CA ALA A 25 13.72 -2.04 -3.55
C ALA A 25 13.02 -3.34 -3.12
N HIS A 26 13.77 -4.22 -2.44
CA HIS A 26 13.29 -5.54 -2.04
C HIS A 26 13.36 -5.77 -0.52
N ASP A 27 13.83 -4.79 0.24
CA ASP A 27 13.98 -4.85 1.71
C ASP A 27 12.69 -4.51 2.47
N TYR A 28 11.65 -4.07 1.76
CA TYR A 28 10.32 -3.79 2.30
C TYR A 28 9.22 -4.21 1.33
N GLY A 29 8.03 -4.44 1.87
CA GLY A 29 6.79 -4.52 1.11
C GLY A 29 6.26 -3.12 0.83
N GLU A 30 5.50 -2.94 -0.24
CA GLU A 30 4.97 -1.63 -0.63
C GLU A 30 3.54 -1.79 -1.18
N ASN A 31 2.65 -0.89 -0.75
CA ASN A 31 1.36 -0.63 -1.37
C ASN A 31 1.31 0.84 -1.79
N ILE A 32 0.75 1.12 -2.97
CA ILE A 32 0.59 2.47 -3.50
C ILE A 32 -0.87 2.68 -3.89
N ALA A 33 -1.44 3.81 -3.49
CA ALA A 33 -2.74 4.25 -3.96
C ALA A 33 -2.65 5.64 -4.59
N VAL A 34 -3.47 5.86 -5.62
CA VAL A 34 -3.53 7.13 -6.34
C VAL A 34 -4.98 7.53 -6.52
N GLN A 35 -5.29 8.78 -6.21
CA GLN A 35 -6.63 9.34 -6.42
C GLN A 35 -6.55 10.75 -6.97
N GLY A 36 -7.12 10.96 -8.16
CA GLY A 36 -7.34 12.28 -8.73
C GLY A 36 -8.73 12.81 -8.36
N SER A 37 -8.85 14.12 -8.11
CA SER A 37 -10.14 14.76 -7.81
C SER A 37 -10.22 16.20 -8.28
N LEU A 38 -11.38 16.58 -8.84
CA LEU A 38 -11.71 17.97 -9.17
C LEU A 38 -12.01 18.83 -7.92
N ARG A 39 -12.15 18.21 -6.75
CA ARG A 39 -12.37 18.87 -5.46
C ARG A 39 -11.16 18.68 -4.53
N PRO A 40 -10.96 19.55 -3.53
CA PRO A 40 -9.99 19.31 -2.46
C PRO A 40 -10.17 17.92 -1.84
N LEU A 41 -9.04 17.23 -1.65
CA LEU A 41 -9.00 15.91 -1.00
C LEU A 41 -8.59 16.09 0.45
N ASP A 42 -9.38 15.56 1.38
CA ASP A 42 -8.94 15.36 2.75
C ASP A 42 -8.07 14.11 2.81
N VAL A 43 -6.80 14.29 3.15
CA VAL A 43 -5.79 13.23 3.12
C VAL A 43 -6.16 12.09 4.07
N ASN A 44 -6.66 12.41 5.27
CA ASN A 44 -6.97 11.39 6.27
C ASN A 44 -8.13 10.50 5.81
N THR A 45 -9.17 11.11 5.23
CA THR A 45 -10.31 10.41 4.67
C THR A 45 -9.90 9.53 3.50
N VAL A 46 -9.14 10.06 2.54
CA VAL A 46 -8.70 9.31 1.36
C VAL A 46 -7.74 8.17 1.75
N GLY A 47 -6.81 8.44 2.66
CA GLY A 47 -5.90 7.43 3.17
C GLY A 47 -6.64 6.27 3.83
N ALA A 48 -7.60 6.56 4.71
CA ALA A 48 -8.42 5.54 5.34
C ALA A 48 -9.28 4.76 4.33
N GLN A 49 -9.80 5.43 3.30
CA GLN A 49 -10.57 4.78 2.22
C GLN A 49 -9.71 3.79 1.43
N HIS A 50 -8.48 4.16 1.06
CA HIS A 50 -7.58 3.25 0.34
C HIS A 50 -7.16 2.06 1.20
N ILE A 51 -6.86 2.28 2.48
CA ILE A 51 -6.54 1.16 3.40
C ILE A 51 -7.73 0.21 3.50
N ARG A 52 -8.97 0.71 3.65
CA ARG A 52 -10.17 -0.12 3.63
C ARG A 52 -10.35 -0.86 2.31
N HIS A 53 -10.10 -0.17 1.19
CA HIS A 53 -10.20 -0.76 -0.13
C HIS A 53 -9.25 -1.96 -0.28
N TRP A 54 -8.00 -1.84 0.19
CA TRP A 54 -7.06 -2.98 0.22
C TRP A 54 -7.59 -4.13 1.08
N VAL A 55 -8.18 -3.84 2.25
CA VAL A 55 -8.76 -4.87 3.14
C VAL A 55 -9.98 -5.55 2.53
N ASP A 56 -10.83 -4.82 1.80
CA ASP A 56 -12.06 -5.35 1.18
C ASP A 56 -11.79 -6.44 0.13
N TYR A 57 -10.56 -6.56 -0.37
CA TYR A 57 -10.13 -7.68 -1.23
C TYR A 57 -10.06 -9.03 -0.52
N GLU A 58 -10.27 -9.08 0.80
CA GLU A 58 -10.51 -10.32 1.54
C GLU A 58 -11.56 -11.21 0.86
N LYS A 59 -12.62 -10.63 0.28
CA LYS A 59 -13.68 -11.38 -0.40
C LYS A 59 -13.20 -12.12 -1.64
N GLN A 60 -12.07 -11.72 -2.22
CA GLN A 60 -11.44 -12.38 -3.37
C GLN A 60 -10.39 -13.43 -2.94
N PHE A 61 -10.08 -13.49 -1.65
CA PHE A 61 -9.21 -14.49 -1.05
C PHE A 61 -10.01 -15.73 -0.63
N ASN A 62 -10.34 -16.59 -1.59
CA ASN A 62 -11.28 -17.70 -1.41
C ASN A 62 -10.66 -19.10 -1.36
N ASP A 63 -9.43 -19.26 -1.85
CA ASP A 63 -8.74 -20.55 -2.00
C ASP A 63 -7.69 -20.80 -0.91
N GLY A 64 -7.54 -19.88 0.05
CA GLY A 64 -6.53 -19.95 1.11
C GLY A 64 -5.10 -19.80 0.59
N THR A 65 -4.92 -19.53 -0.71
CA THR A 65 -3.62 -19.31 -1.34
C THR A 65 -3.62 -17.94 -2.01
N TRP A 66 -2.51 -17.22 -2.00
CA TRP A 66 -2.49 -15.88 -2.61
C TRP A 66 -2.31 -15.93 -4.12
N SER A 67 -2.93 -16.91 -4.77
CA SER A 67 -2.89 -17.13 -6.22
C SER A 67 -3.45 -15.91 -6.99
N CYS A 68 -4.38 -15.16 -6.38
CA CYS A 68 -4.89 -13.91 -6.93
C CYS A 68 -3.84 -12.79 -6.97
N CYS A 69 -2.78 -12.86 -6.17
CA CYS A 69 -1.65 -11.96 -6.25
C CYS A 69 -0.77 -12.36 -7.45
N SER A 70 -1.23 -11.97 -8.62
CA SER A 70 -0.57 -12.17 -9.90
C SER A 70 -0.24 -10.82 -10.54
N GLU A 71 0.57 -10.82 -11.60
CA GLU A 71 0.90 -9.60 -12.37
C GLU A 71 -0.34 -8.85 -12.91
N ARG A 72 -1.51 -9.50 -12.93
CA ARG A 72 -2.79 -8.93 -13.38
C ARG A 72 -3.74 -8.55 -12.24
N GLY A 73 -3.40 -8.88 -10.99
CA GLY A 73 -4.26 -8.76 -9.80
C GLY A 73 -3.58 -8.06 -8.63
N TYR A 74 -3.13 -6.81 -8.85
CA TYR A 74 -2.39 -6.01 -7.85
C TYR A 74 -3.14 -5.87 -6.52
N SER A 75 -4.47 -5.77 -6.56
CA SER A 75 -5.25 -5.46 -5.37
C SER A 75 -5.34 -6.60 -4.36
N CYS A 76 -5.26 -7.86 -4.81
CA CYS A 76 -5.10 -9.00 -3.90
C CYS A 76 -3.69 -8.99 -3.26
N CYS A 77 -2.66 -8.55 -3.98
CA CYS A 77 -1.32 -8.36 -3.41
C CYS A 77 -1.27 -7.26 -2.35
N GLU A 78 -2.05 -6.19 -2.53
CA GLU A 78 -2.17 -5.10 -1.57
C GLU A 78 -2.82 -5.59 -0.27
N TYR A 79 -3.87 -6.40 -0.37
CA TYR A 79 -4.49 -7.06 0.79
C TYR A 79 -3.49 -7.95 1.54
N ALA A 80 -2.80 -8.85 0.80
CA ALA A 80 -1.81 -9.77 1.37
C ALA A 80 -0.74 -9.04 2.19
N GLN A 81 -0.30 -7.89 1.70
CA GLN A 81 0.69 -7.07 2.37
C GLN A 81 0.17 -6.45 3.67
N VAL A 82 -1.11 -6.07 3.72
CA VAL A 82 -1.75 -5.51 4.92
C VAL A 82 -1.91 -6.56 6.02
N VAL A 83 -2.30 -7.79 5.66
CA VAL A 83 -2.61 -8.85 6.63
C VAL A 83 -1.43 -9.79 6.93
N SER A 84 -0.25 -9.51 6.37
CA SER A 84 0.94 -10.33 6.59
C SER A 84 1.39 -10.34 8.05
N LYS A 85 1.40 -11.54 8.64
CA LYS A 85 1.90 -11.82 9.98
C LYS A 85 3.40 -11.66 10.11
N SER A 86 4.16 -11.87 9.02
CA SER A 86 5.61 -11.66 9.03
C SER A 86 5.98 -10.18 9.09
N THR A 87 5.09 -9.29 8.63
CA THR A 87 5.29 -7.84 8.72
C THR A 87 5.06 -7.35 10.16
N THR A 88 6.11 -6.79 10.75
CA THR A 88 6.08 -6.27 12.12
C THR A 88 5.92 -4.76 12.17
N SER A 89 6.29 -4.04 11.12
CA SER A 89 6.35 -2.59 11.08
C SER A 89 5.72 -2.03 9.81
N VAL A 90 5.08 -0.87 9.90
CA VAL A 90 4.54 -0.12 8.76
C VAL A 90 4.82 1.37 8.90
N GLY A 91 5.11 2.02 7.79
CA GLY A 91 5.18 3.49 7.73
C GLY A 91 4.58 3.98 6.42
N CYS A 92 3.56 4.82 6.53
CA CYS A 92 2.87 5.41 5.39
C CYS A 92 3.21 6.89 5.22
N GLY A 93 3.17 7.36 3.98
CA GLY A 93 3.37 8.75 3.61
C GLY A 93 2.50 9.12 2.42
N TYR A 94 2.21 10.41 2.29
CA TYR A 94 1.35 10.92 1.23
C TYR A 94 1.92 12.18 0.62
N ALA A 95 1.46 12.50 -0.59
CA ALA A 95 1.69 13.79 -1.21
C ALA A 95 0.52 14.18 -2.12
N GLN A 96 0.23 15.47 -2.16
CA GLN A 96 -0.62 16.07 -3.19
C GLN A 96 0.26 16.53 -4.34
N CYS A 97 -0.06 16.05 -5.54
CA CYS A 97 0.70 16.19 -6.76
C CYS A 97 -0.05 17.09 -7.75
N GLY A 98 0.67 18.04 -8.35
CA GLY A 98 0.16 18.92 -9.42
C GLY A 98 -0.54 20.20 -8.93
N VAL A 99 -1.00 20.99 -9.91
CA VAL A 99 -1.62 22.32 -9.69
C VAL A 99 -3.15 22.29 -9.95
N MET A 100 -3.68 21.26 -10.64
CA MET A 100 -5.10 20.87 -10.86
C MET A 100 -5.14 19.42 -11.43
N PRO A 101 -6.29 18.69 -11.41
CA PRO A 101 -7.03 18.22 -10.22
C PRO A 101 -6.10 17.66 -9.13
N ASN A 102 -6.48 17.78 -7.86
CA ASN A 102 -5.68 17.32 -6.72
C ASN A 102 -5.43 15.81 -6.86
N LEU A 103 -4.22 15.43 -7.26
CA LEU A 103 -3.78 14.04 -7.31
C LEU A 103 -3.16 13.71 -5.97
N LEU A 104 -3.77 12.82 -5.18
CA LEU A 104 -3.16 12.30 -3.98
C LEU A 104 -2.44 10.99 -4.30
N VAL A 105 -1.19 10.89 -3.87
CA VAL A 105 -0.43 9.64 -3.85
C VAL A 105 -0.26 9.24 -2.39
N LEU A 106 -0.63 8.00 -2.05
CA LEU A 106 -0.38 7.36 -0.76
C LEU A 106 0.59 6.20 -1.00
N VAL A 107 1.62 6.12 -0.18
CA VAL A 107 2.57 5.01 -0.15
C VAL A 107 2.63 4.45 1.26
N CYS A 108 2.52 3.14 1.41
CA CYS A 108 2.74 2.44 2.66
C CYS A 108 3.84 1.40 2.48
N ARG A 109 4.86 1.45 3.34
CA ARG A 109 5.96 0.49 3.36
C ARG A 109 5.89 -0.39 4.58
N TYR A 110 6.25 -1.65 4.40
CA TYR A 110 6.04 -2.72 5.36
C TYR A 110 7.34 -3.48 5.59
N LYS A 111 7.73 -3.71 6.84
CA LYS A 111 8.97 -4.41 7.17
C LYS A 111 8.77 -5.45 8.29
N PRO A 112 9.30 -6.67 8.16
CA PRO A 112 9.75 -7.32 6.91
C PRO A 112 8.67 -7.27 5.81
N SER A 113 9.10 -7.40 4.55
CA SER A 113 8.17 -7.51 3.43
C SER A 113 7.19 -8.65 3.67
N GLY A 114 5.92 -8.38 3.47
CA GLY A 114 4.87 -9.36 3.73
C GLY A 114 4.69 -10.35 2.57
N LYS A 115 5.32 -10.07 1.42
CA LYS A 115 5.23 -10.87 0.20
C LYS A 115 6.28 -11.99 0.20
N ILE A 116 5.85 -13.21 0.49
CA ILE A 116 6.57 -14.42 0.08
C ILE A 116 5.65 -15.19 -0.87
N ARG A 117 6.03 -15.25 -2.15
CA ARG A 117 5.26 -15.92 -3.19
C ARG A 117 5.04 -17.39 -2.80
N GLY A 118 3.77 -17.80 -2.64
CA GLY A 118 3.41 -19.19 -2.35
C GLY A 118 3.26 -19.54 -0.86
N GLU A 119 3.50 -18.59 0.05
CA GLU A 119 3.28 -18.79 1.50
C GLU A 119 2.01 -18.07 1.97
N SER A 120 1.36 -18.61 3.00
CA SER A 120 0.20 -17.96 3.61
C SER A 120 0.66 -16.88 4.61
N PRO A 121 0.17 -15.64 4.52
CA PRO A 121 0.52 -14.51 5.37
C PRO A 121 -0.02 -14.66 6.79
N TYR A 122 -0.86 -15.66 7.09
CA TYR A 122 -1.40 -15.88 8.43
C TYR A 122 -0.56 -16.84 9.29
N VAL A 123 0.36 -17.58 8.68
CA VAL A 123 1.15 -18.62 9.36
C VAL A 123 2.61 -18.23 9.50
#